data_AF-W9R7G9-F1
#
_entry.id   AF-W9R7G9-F1
#
_cell.length_a   1.000
_cell.length_b   1.000
_cell.length_c   1.000
_cell.angle_alpha   90.00
_cell.angle_beta   90.00
_cell.angle_gamma   90.00
#
_symmetry.space_group_name_H-M   'P 1'
#
loop_
_entity.id
_entity.type
_entity.pdbx_description
1 polymer ?
#
loop_
_entity_poly.entity_id
_entity_poly.type
_entity_poly.pdbx_seq_one_letter_code
_entity_poly.pdbx_strand_id
1 'polypeptide(L)'
;MDSDMGKVVSVWETVSKREVEETKNLWETTFDQPYEKAGGEIGFNFNGVVPVKPPVFWEVSDMDVNSKYKSMLPRFLLEVCVFVRLKTEMNVMQEDAKPDVLRLRMVRCHRELKLDQTVSNFNKSWRKAWHLYCEFGTKGVVVELLRLGGYCFKASTVEETVFFRWNDLIRAPSLSLQRKIDQQVKIIASITPPVQAPYLLKCVPDRVTDDSGAMVSDVILRMNQYRPQEGRWLSRSVLDHAGRECFVVRMRVGGGFWRRGGEAPSAVKWEDRIIEIREGSWSYVAGSIGRAPEKVVGTATPKEPSEQWKAAWQFSTGDELMVRWEASTSISGLSFCLRNQAAELTVKLLKGRKMQYQVKKVEPRGSNGEYRNGEEEKEEDDEEEEGFLTLVRFTDDDPDGRATALLNWKLLVVEFMPEEDSVFVLLLCTSILRSISDMKKEDMGSLLIRRRLKEARLGSRDWGSVVLHPFSSSSSTSPYLQPWYLNAKAVMVSDVADRTIKPPRLSYSPEEGSDQLYKRGIFT
;
A
#
# COMPACT_ATOMS: atom_id res chain seq x y z
N MET A 1 -42.02 7.79 39.76
CA MET A 1 -41.04 7.00 38.99
C MET A 1 -41.50 7.11 37.56
N ASP A 2 -40.90 8.07 36.83
CA ASP A 2 -41.04 8.39 35.41
C ASP A 2 -40.77 9.89 35.27
N SER A 3 -39.50 10.25 35.06
CA SER A 3 -39.04 11.55 34.55
C SER A 3 -37.53 11.61 34.77
N ASP A 4 -36.77 11.23 33.75
CA ASP A 4 -35.68 12.03 33.14
C ASP A 4 -34.82 11.11 32.25
N MET A 5 -35.43 10.47 31.25
CA MET A 5 -34.65 9.85 30.18
C MET A 5 -34.24 10.97 29.23
N GLY A 6 -33.09 11.58 29.51
CA GLY A 6 -32.45 12.56 28.63
C GLY A 6 -32.39 12.03 27.20
N LYS A 7 -32.68 12.91 26.24
CA LYS A 7 -32.76 12.58 24.80
C LYS A 7 -31.43 11.97 24.34
N VAL A 8 -31.42 10.67 24.04
CA VAL A 8 -30.26 10.00 23.43
C VAL A 8 -30.26 10.34 21.94
N VAL A 9 -29.20 10.99 21.51
CA VAL A 9 -29.02 11.40 20.12
C VAL A 9 -28.82 10.17 19.23
N SER A 10 -29.75 9.95 18.31
CA SER A 10 -29.70 8.85 17.34
C SER A 10 -28.78 9.19 16.15
N VAL A 11 -28.33 8.16 15.43
CA VAL A 11 -27.30 8.21 14.36
C VAL A 11 -27.67 9.09 13.14
N TRP A 12 -28.88 9.68 13.10
CA TRP A 12 -29.40 10.39 11.92
C TRP A 12 -30.10 11.73 12.22
N GLU A 13 -30.03 12.24 13.45
CA GLU A 13 -30.60 13.54 13.80
C GLU A 13 -29.61 14.69 13.58
N THR A 14 -30.09 15.81 13.01
CA THR A 14 -29.32 17.07 12.98
C THR A 14 -29.26 17.63 14.39
N VAL A 15 -28.17 17.35 15.10
CA VAL A 15 -28.02 17.63 16.53
C VAL A 15 -27.00 18.74 16.76
N SER A 16 -27.30 19.63 17.71
CA SER A 16 -26.39 20.69 18.09
C SER A 16 -25.17 20.12 18.84
N LYS A 17 -24.00 20.77 18.68
CA LYS A 17 -22.76 20.39 19.40
C LYS A 17 -22.93 20.26 20.91
N ARG A 18 -23.87 21.04 21.46
CA ARG A 18 -24.19 21.03 22.89
C ARG A 18 -24.90 19.75 23.32
N GLU A 19 -25.91 19.31 22.58
CA GLU A 19 -26.64 18.06 22.87
C GLU A 19 -25.74 16.82 22.77
N VAL A 20 -24.78 16.83 21.83
CA VAL A 20 -23.76 15.77 21.70
C VAL A 20 -22.87 15.71 22.93
N GLU A 21 -22.38 16.86 23.40
CA GLU A 21 -21.52 16.94 24.58
C GLU A 21 -22.28 16.57 25.85
N GLU A 22 -23.55 16.98 25.97
CA GLU A 22 -24.44 16.58 27.07
C GLU A 22 -24.68 15.06 27.09
N THR A 23 -24.94 14.46 25.93
CA THR A 23 -25.09 13.00 25.79
C THR A 23 -23.81 12.26 26.17
N LYS A 24 -22.66 12.75 25.68
CA LYS A 24 -21.35 12.18 26.01
C LYS A 24 -21.07 12.25 27.51
N ASN A 25 -21.32 13.39 28.15
CA ASN A 25 -21.14 13.57 29.59
C ASN A 25 -22.06 12.65 30.39
N LEU A 26 -23.33 12.54 30.01
CA LEU A 26 -24.29 11.63 30.65
C LEU A 26 -23.83 10.17 30.54
N TRP A 27 -23.39 9.74 29.36
CA TRP A 27 -22.88 8.41 29.11
C TRP A 27 -21.61 8.10 29.93
N GLU A 28 -20.62 8.99 29.89
CA GLU A 28 -19.37 8.83 30.63
C GLU A 28 -19.60 8.78 32.15
N THR A 29 -20.56 9.57 32.65
CA THR A 29 -20.94 9.58 34.08
C THR A 29 -21.66 8.29 34.48
N THR A 30 -22.53 7.77 33.60
CA THR A 30 -23.37 6.60 33.91
C THR A 30 -22.60 5.29 33.77
N PHE A 31 -21.83 5.14 32.70
CA PHE A 31 -21.23 3.86 32.32
C PHE A 31 -19.72 3.79 32.54
N ASP A 32 -19.07 4.90 32.90
CA ASP A 32 -17.62 4.98 33.07
C ASP A 32 -16.82 4.60 31.80
N GLN A 33 -17.44 4.73 30.63
CA GLN A 33 -16.89 4.36 29.32
C GLN A 33 -17.00 5.52 28.33
N PRO A 34 -16.15 5.60 27.28
CA PRO A 34 -16.34 6.57 26.21
C PRO A 34 -17.67 6.30 25.50
N TYR A 35 -18.35 7.39 25.11
CA TYR A 35 -19.56 7.33 24.30
C TYR A 35 -19.27 6.82 22.88
N GLU A 36 -18.20 7.34 22.27
CA GLU A 36 -17.74 6.91 20.96
C GLU A 36 -17.01 5.56 21.00
N LYS A 37 -17.21 4.76 19.95
CA LYS A 37 -16.47 3.51 19.67
C LYS A 37 -16.11 3.46 18.19
N ALA A 38 -15.16 2.60 17.82
CA ALA A 38 -14.83 2.34 16.42
C ALA A 38 -16.08 1.93 15.63
N GLY A 39 -16.24 2.44 14.41
CA GLY A 39 -17.42 2.26 13.55
C GLY A 39 -18.69 2.99 14.00
N GLY A 40 -18.67 3.62 15.18
CA GLY A 40 -19.77 4.37 15.76
C GLY A 40 -19.56 5.88 15.71
N GLU A 41 -18.67 6.36 14.84
CA GLU A 41 -18.48 7.80 14.66
C GLU A 41 -19.79 8.40 14.13
N ILE A 42 -20.48 9.13 14.99
CA ILE A 42 -21.69 9.83 14.60
C ILE A 42 -21.23 10.97 13.70
N GLY A 43 -21.52 10.84 12.41
CA GLY A 43 -21.27 11.89 11.41
C GLY A 43 -22.15 13.10 11.69
N PHE A 44 -21.81 13.88 12.71
CA PHE A 44 -22.48 15.13 12.97
C PHE A 44 -22.12 16.11 11.86
N ASN A 45 -23.08 16.40 10.99
CA ASN A 45 -23.06 17.56 10.11
C ASN A 45 -23.17 18.82 10.97
N PHE A 46 -22.10 19.20 11.66
CA PHE A 46 -22.02 20.50 12.32
C PHE A 46 -22.02 21.57 11.25
N ASN A 47 -23.11 22.34 11.10
CA ASN A 47 -23.23 23.58 10.31
C ASN A 47 -22.06 23.87 9.36
N GLY A 48 -21.98 23.15 8.23
CA GLY A 48 -21.02 23.41 7.16
C GLY A 48 -19.64 22.73 7.27
N VAL A 49 -19.36 21.91 8.29
CA VAL A 49 -18.15 21.08 8.36
C VAL A 49 -18.41 19.77 7.62
N VAL A 50 -17.77 19.59 6.46
CA VAL A 50 -17.87 18.36 5.66
C VAL A 50 -17.34 17.19 6.48
N PRO A 51 -18.08 16.07 6.64
CA PRO A 51 -17.57 14.88 7.30
C PRO A 51 -16.30 14.42 6.57
N VAL A 52 -15.22 14.23 7.32
CA VAL A 52 -13.96 13.77 6.76
C VAL A 52 -14.15 12.33 6.30
N LYS A 53 -14.03 12.10 4.99
CA LYS A 53 -14.08 10.76 4.42
C LYS A 53 -12.98 9.91 5.08
N PRO A 54 -13.26 8.65 5.46
CA PRO A 54 -12.25 7.77 6.00
C PRO A 54 -11.07 7.69 5.01
N PRO A 55 -9.82 7.69 5.51
CA PRO A 55 -8.63 7.68 4.65
C PRO A 55 -8.47 6.37 3.89
N VAL A 56 -9.22 5.33 4.26
CA VAL A 56 -9.20 4.02 3.61
C VAL A 56 -10.56 3.75 3.00
N PHE A 57 -10.58 3.41 1.72
CA PHE A 57 -11.79 2.94 1.05
C PHE A 57 -12.14 1.53 1.54
N TRP A 58 -13.38 1.34 1.96
CA TRP A 58 -13.79 0.19 2.77
C TRP A 58 -15.20 -0.27 2.42
N GLU A 59 -15.36 -0.70 1.17
CA GLU A 59 -16.57 -1.37 0.71
C GLU A 59 -16.47 -2.87 0.90
N VAL A 60 -17.56 -3.48 1.38
CA VAL A 60 -17.66 -4.92 1.57
C VAL A 60 -17.92 -5.55 0.21
N SER A 61 -17.06 -6.48 -0.19
CA SER A 61 -17.31 -7.35 -1.32
C SER A 61 -17.63 -8.77 -0.83
N ASP A 62 -18.66 -9.37 -1.42
CA ASP A 62 -19.01 -10.77 -1.20
C ASP A 62 -18.22 -11.73 -2.10
N MET A 63 -17.40 -11.21 -3.02
CA MET A 63 -16.67 -11.98 -4.02
C MET A 63 -15.16 -11.77 -3.91
N ASP A 64 -14.39 -12.87 -3.85
CA ASP A 64 -12.93 -12.83 -3.98
C ASP A 64 -12.46 -13.80 -5.06
N VAL A 65 -12.18 -13.26 -6.25
CA VAL A 65 -11.72 -14.04 -7.41
C VAL A 65 -10.26 -14.49 -7.27
N ASN A 66 -9.52 -13.93 -6.32
CA ASN A 66 -8.09 -14.19 -6.10
C ASN A 66 -7.83 -15.37 -5.17
N SER A 67 -8.86 -15.87 -4.49
CA SER A 67 -8.81 -17.09 -3.68
C SER A 67 -8.32 -18.34 -4.43
N LYS A 68 -8.41 -18.33 -5.77
CA LYS A 68 -7.87 -19.39 -6.65
C LYS A 68 -6.33 -19.43 -6.69
N TYR A 69 -5.65 -18.34 -6.33
CA TYR A 69 -4.19 -18.26 -6.27
C TYR A 69 -3.71 -18.62 -4.86
N LYS A 70 -3.05 -19.77 -4.70
CA LYS A 70 -2.62 -20.29 -3.40
C LYS A 70 -1.53 -19.44 -2.74
N SER A 71 -0.78 -18.69 -3.55
CA SER A 71 0.28 -17.79 -3.09
C SER A 71 -0.25 -16.44 -2.58
N MET A 72 -1.53 -16.15 -2.78
CA MET A 72 -2.19 -14.93 -2.32
C MET A 72 -2.95 -15.18 -1.03
N LEU A 73 -3.01 -14.15 -0.17
CA LEU A 73 -3.77 -14.22 1.07
C LEU A 73 -4.64 -12.97 1.22
N PRO A 74 -5.95 -13.13 1.50
CA PRO A 74 -6.85 -12.01 1.67
C PRO A 74 -6.41 -11.12 2.83
N ARG A 75 -6.61 -9.82 2.65
CA ARG A 75 -6.31 -8.79 3.65
C ARG A 75 -7.58 -8.48 4.39
N PHE A 76 -7.49 -8.38 5.71
CA PHE A 76 -8.58 -7.92 6.55
C PHE A 76 -8.11 -6.72 7.35
N LEU A 77 -8.86 -5.64 7.31
CA LEU A 77 -8.59 -4.45 8.10
C LEU A 77 -9.69 -4.32 9.18
N LEU A 78 -9.37 -3.60 10.26
CA LEU A 78 -10.31 -3.15 11.29
C LEU A 78 -10.01 -1.69 11.66
N GLU A 79 -11.03 -0.93 11.99
CA GLU A 79 -10.89 0.37 12.62
C GLU A 79 -10.62 0.16 14.12
N VAL A 80 -9.72 0.96 14.71
CA VAL A 80 -9.30 0.87 16.10
C VAL A 80 -9.35 2.25 16.73
N CYS A 81 -10.11 2.38 17.82
CA CYS A 81 -10.13 3.57 18.66
C CYS A 81 -9.62 3.22 20.06
N VAL A 82 -8.62 3.94 20.54
CA VAL A 82 -8.05 3.79 21.88
C VAL A 82 -8.30 5.08 22.67
N PHE A 83 -9.08 4.94 23.74
CA PHE A 83 -9.43 6.01 24.66
C PHE A 83 -8.66 5.87 25.97
N VAL A 84 -8.28 7.01 26.54
CA VAL A 84 -7.50 7.10 27.77
C VAL A 84 -8.18 8.07 28.73
N ARG A 85 -8.15 7.75 30.02
CA ARG A 85 -8.62 8.60 31.11
C ARG A 85 -7.77 8.44 32.36
N LEU A 86 -7.47 9.55 33.04
CA LEU A 86 -6.75 9.55 34.31
C LEU A 86 -7.71 9.37 35.49
N LYS A 87 -7.26 8.64 36.52
CA LYS A 87 -7.94 8.57 37.81
C LYS A 87 -7.56 9.76 38.68
N THR A 88 -8.45 10.07 39.62
CA THR A 88 -8.52 11.31 40.42
C THR A 88 -7.45 11.47 41.49
N GLU A 89 -6.67 10.44 41.85
CA GLU A 89 -5.80 10.42 43.05
C GLU A 89 -4.37 10.96 42.81
N MET A 90 -4.20 11.98 41.97
CA MET A 90 -2.96 12.76 42.00
C MET A 90 -3.06 13.81 43.12
N ASN A 91 -2.43 13.51 44.26
CA ASN A 91 -1.97 14.57 45.15
C ASN A 91 -0.92 15.40 44.40
N VAL A 92 -1.12 16.71 44.41
CA VAL A 92 -0.34 17.77 43.76
C VAL A 92 1.05 17.91 44.40
N MET A 93 1.87 16.85 44.43
CA MET A 93 3.22 16.86 45.03
C MET A 93 4.32 16.32 44.11
N GLN A 94 4.14 16.37 42.79
CA GLN A 94 5.23 16.11 41.83
C GLN A 94 5.23 17.16 40.71
N GLU A 95 5.51 18.42 41.06
CA GLU A 95 5.80 19.47 40.06
C GLU A 95 7.19 19.32 39.42
N ASP A 96 8.08 18.48 39.97
CA ASP A 96 9.46 18.29 39.49
C ASP A 96 9.71 16.96 38.75
N ALA A 97 8.68 16.13 38.52
CA ALA A 97 8.84 14.87 37.77
C ALA A 97 8.69 15.09 36.26
N LYS A 98 9.64 14.58 35.47
CA LYS A 98 9.53 14.55 34.00
C LYS A 98 8.22 13.89 33.57
N PRO A 99 7.57 14.35 32.49
CA PRO A 99 6.24 13.88 32.15
C PRO A 99 6.26 12.41 31.71
N ASP A 100 5.36 11.62 32.29
CA ASP A 100 5.11 10.25 31.85
C ASP A 100 4.56 10.23 30.41
N VAL A 101 4.93 9.21 29.65
CA VAL A 101 4.55 9.05 28.24
C VAL A 101 3.87 7.71 28.05
N LEU A 102 2.70 7.72 27.40
CA LEU A 102 2.08 6.51 26.89
C LEU A 102 2.57 6.28 25.45
N ARG A 103 3.06 5.08 25.19
CA ARG A 103 3.50 4.67 23.86
C ARG A 103 2.60 3.56 23.34
N LEU A 104 2.03 3.78 22.15
CA LEU A 104 1.30 2.76 21.41
C LEU A 104 2.22 2.08 20.39
N ARG A 105 2.17 0.74 20.35
CA ARG A 105 2.89 -0.12 19.42
C ARG A 105 1.99 -1.21 18.86
N MET A 106 2.42 -1.84 17.77
CA MET A 106 1.75 -3.03 17.21
C MET A 106 2.36 -4.31 17.74
N VAL A 107 1.54 -5.34 17.93
CA VAL A 107 2.00 -6.68 18.32
C VAL A 107 2.80 -7.35 17.18
N ARG A 108 2.39 -7.14 15.91
CA ARG A 108 3.04 -7.65 14.68
C ARG A 108 2.92 -6.66 13.51
N CYS A 109 3.52 -7.02 12.36
CA CYS A 109 3.41 -6.36 11.05
C CYS A 109 4.01 -4.94 10.93
N HIS A 110 4.08 -4.18 12.02
CA HIS A 110 4.66 -2.84 12.04
C HIS A 110 5.44 -2.59 13.35
N ARG A 111 6.42 -3.44 13.66
CA ARG A 111 7.15 -3.44 14.95
C ARG A 111 7.95 -2.16 15.21
N GLU A 112 8.29 -1.43 14.14
CA GLU A 112 8.98 -0.14 14.22
C GLU A 112 8.06 1.00 14.63
N LEU A 113 6.72 0.83 14.57
CA LEU A 113 5.76 1.84 14.97
C LEU A 113 5.85 2.12 16.46
N LYS A 114 6.00 3.41 16.78
CA LYS A 114 5.93 3.97 18.13
C LYS A 114 5.18 5.29 18.06
N LEU A 115 4.00 5.34 18.66
CA LEU A 115 3.19 6.56 18.75
C LEU A 115 3.12 6.99 20.20
N ASP A 116 3.76 8.11 20.51
CA ASP A 116 3.91 8.60 21.87
C ASP A 116 2.89 9.71 22.15
N GLN A 117 2.27 9.66 23.32
CA GLN A 117 1.36 10.69 23.85
C GLN A 117 1.73 10.99 25.29
N THR A 118 1.87 12.27 25.64
CA THR A 118 2.17 12.68 27.00
C THR A 118 0.97 12.46 27.91
N VAL A 119 1.17 11.89 29.09
CA VAL A 119 0.10 11.60 30.06
C VAL A 119 -0.65 12.88 30.47
N SER A 120 0.05 14.02 30.56
CA SER A 120 -0.54 15.33 30.88
C SER A 120 -1.54 15.86 29.84
N ASN A 121 -1.58 15.29 28.63
CA ASN A 121 -2.60 15.63 27.62
C ASN A 121 -3.98 15.08 27.96
N PHE A 122 -4.06 14.18 28.96
CA PHE A 122 -5.29 13.55 29.43
C PHE A 122 -5.80 14.21 30.72
N ASN A 123 -7.12 14.16 30.91
CA ASN A 123 -7.79 14.74 32.06
C ASN A 123 -8.73 13.68 32.68
N LYS A 124 -9.70 14.15 33.48
CA LYS A 124 -10.71 13.29 34.12
C LYS A 124 -11.76 12.74 33.16
N SER A 125 -11.88 13.25 31.93
CA SER A 125 -12.82 12.75 30.92
C SER A 125 -12.13 11.83 29.92
N TRP A 126 -12.90 10.97 29.24
CA TRP A 126 -12.33 10.08 28.24
C TRP A 126 -11.87 10.87 27.01
N ARG A 127 -10.63 10.65 26.59
CA ARG A 127 -10.09 11.24 25.35
C ARG A 127 -9.61 10.16 24.39
N LYS A 128 -9.93 10.33 23.10
CA LYS A 128 -9.42 9.49 22.02
C LYS A 128 -7.95 9.81 21.83
N ALA A 129 -7.07 8.89 22.24
CA ALA A 129 -5.62 9.05 22.15
C ALA A 129 -5.10 8.63 20.78
N TRP A 130 -5.66 7.55 20.22
CA TRP A 130 -5.31 7.03 18.90
C TRP A 130 -6.54 6.52 18.16
N HIS A 131 -6.58 6.81 16.86
CA HIS A 131 -7.59 6.35 15.90
C HIS A 131 -6.87 5.84 14.65
N LEU A 132 -6.96 4.54 14.42
CA LEU A 132 -6.15 3.80 13.46
C LEU A 132 -7.03 2.88 12.61
N TYR A 133 -6.56 2.56 11.41
CA TYR A 133 -7.02 1.42 10.63
C TYR A 133 -5.88 0.42 10.61
N CYS A 134 -6.13 -0.79 11.11
CA CYS A 134 -5.11 -1.80 11.32
C CYS A 134 -5.47 -3.07 10.56
N GLU A 135 -4.47 -3.69 9.96
CA GLU A 135 -4.62 -5.03 9.45
C GLU A 135 -4.80 -6.03 10.59
N PHE A 136 -5.70 -7.00 10.42
CA PHE A 136 -5.90 -8.09 11.35
C PHE A 136 -4.61 -8.89 11.60
N GLY A 137 -3.70 -8.91 10.61
CA GLY A 137 -2.34 -9.46 10.73
C GLY A 137 -1.48 -8.84 11.84
N THR A 138 -1.74 -7.58 12.24
CA THR A 138 -1.03 -6.89 13.34
C THR A 138 -1.26 -7.53 14.71
N LYS A 139 -2.28 -8.40 14.84
CA LYS A 139 -2.69 -9.17 16.05
C LYS A 139 -3.09 -8.38 17.29
N GLY A 140 -2.87 -7.08 17.33
CA GLY A 140 -3.26 -6.23 18.45
C GLY A 140 -2.42 -4.98 18.57
N VAL A 141 -2.81 -4.13 19.52
CA VAL A 141 -2.03 -2.99 19.99
C VAL A 141 -1.51 -3.24 21.40
N VAL A 142 -0.37 -2.61 21.68
CA VAL A 142 0.30 -2.61 22.97
C VAL A 142 0.38 -1.18 23.44
N VAL A 143 -0.01 -0.91 24.69
CA VAL A 143 0.19 0.39 25.32
C VAL A 143 1.19 0.24 26.45
N GLU A 144 2.30 0.95 26.34
CA GLU A 144 3.41 0.98 27.30
C GLU A 144 3.38 2.31 28.06
N LEU A 145 3.56 2.28 29.38
CA LEU A 145 3.86 3.47 30.18
C LEU A 145 5.38 3.62 30.29
N LEU A 146 5.88 4.79 29.91
CA LEU A 146 7.29 5.15 29.94
C LEU A 146 7.51 6.25 30.96
N ARG A 147 8.44 6.03 31.88
CA ARG A 147 9.01 7.09 32.72
C ARG A 147 10.34 7.55 32.14
N LEU A 148 10.51 8.87 32.02
CA LEU A 148 11.77 9.46 31.54
C LEU A 148 12.82 9.43 32.67
N GLY A 149 13.94 8.73 32.44
CA GLY A 149 15.02 8.60 33.43
C GLY A 149 15.67 9.94 33.85
N GLY A 150 16.28 9.93 35.02
CA GLY A 150 16.94 11.09 35.65
C GLY A 150 18.19 11.63 34.90
N TYR A 151 18.68 12.78 35.37
CA TYR A 151 19.62 13.70 34.70
C TYR A 151 20.88 13.11 34.02
N CYS A 152 21.37 11.93 34.42
CA CYS A 152 22.59 11.33 33.84
C CYS A 152 22.36 10.19 32.82
N PHE A 153 21.14 9.69 32.63
CA PHE A 153 20.84 8.66 31.64
C PHE A 153 19.62 9.05 30.81
N LYS A 154 19.80 9.30 29.51
CA LYS A 154 18.72 9.64 28.55
C LYS A 154 17.79 8.47 28.19
N ALA A 155 17.86 7.34 28.90
CA ALA A 155 17.05 6.17 28.60
C ALA A 155 15.67 6.29 29.26
N SER A 156 14.59 6.19 28.47
CA SER A 156 13.25 5.93 28.99
C SER A 156 13.13 4.45 29.34
N THR A 157 12.56 4.17 30.51
CA THR A 157 12.30 2.79 30.97
C THR A 157 10.82 2.50 30.84
N VAL A 158 10.49 1.35 30.24
CA VAL A 158 9.12 0.82 30.24
C VAL A 158 8.81 0.34 31.64
N GLU A 159 7.78 0.90 32.26
CA GLU A 159 7.35 0.52 33.60
C GLU A 159 6.28 -0.58 33.56
N GLU A 160 5.23 -0.35 32.78
CA GLU A 160 4.11 -1.29 32.67
C GLU A 160 3.61 -1.35 31.22
N THR A 161 2.98 -2.47 30.87
CA THR A 161 2.52 -2.75 29.51
C THR A 161 1.20 -3.50 29.55
N VAL A 162 0.23 -3.05 28.73
CA VAL A 162 -1.04 -3.76 28.51
C VAL A 162 -1.23 -4.11 27.05
N PHE A 163 -1.87 -5.25 26.82
CA PHE A 163 -2.13 -5.79 25.49
C PHE A 163 -3.62 -5.76 25.17
N PHE A 164 -3.95 -5.30 23.97
CA PHE A 164 -5.27 -5.43 23.38
C PHE A 164 -5.15 -6.27 22.12
N ARG A 165 -5.37 -7.58 22.24
CA ARG A 165 -5.33 -8.50 21.10
C ARG A 165 -6.66 -8.47 20.35
N TRP A 166 -6.60 -8.53 19.02
CA TRP A 166 -7.82 -8.53 18.19
C TRP A 166 -8.77 -9.66 18.56
N ASN A 167 -8.23 -10.87 18.78
CA ASN A 167 -9.05 -12.02 19.17
C ASN A 167 -9.76 -11.82 20.51
N ASP A 168 -9.17 -11.08 21.45
CA ASP A 168 -9.81 -10.81 22.74
C ASP A 168 -10.91 -9.77 22.59
N LEU A 169 -10.69 -8.74 21.76
CA LEU A 169 -11.67 -7.71 21.44
C LEU A 169 -12.87 -8.27 20.65
N ILE A 170 -12.64 -9.15 19.68
CA ILE A 170 -13.72 -9.79 18.90
C ILE A 170 -14.66 -10.61 19.79
N ARG A 171 -14.11 -11.26 20.83
CA ARG A 171 -14.91 -12.03 21.80
C ARG A 171 -15.54 -11.15 22.87
N ALA A 172 -15.14 -9.89 22.98
CA ALA A 172 -15.63 -9.00 24.01
C ALA A 172 -17.01 -8.45 23.65
N PRO A 173 -17.90 -8.26 24.63
CA PRO A 173 -19.15 -7.54 24.42
C PRO A 173 -18.88 -6.16 23.81
N SER A 174 -19.66 -5.78 22.80
CA SER A 174 -19.52 -4.50 22.07
C SER A 174 -18.14 -4.24 21.45
N LEU A 175 -17.36 -5.30 21.18
CA LEU A 175 -16.04 -5.23 20.53
C LEU A 175 -15.06 -4.28 21.24
N SER A 176 -15.19 -4.15 22.57
CA SER A 176 -14.40 -3.23 23.36
C SER A 176 -13.89 -3.88 24.65
N LEU A 177 -12.68 -3.51 25.06
CA LEU A 177 -12.05 -4.00 26.28
C LEU A 177 -11.46 -2.85 27.07
N GLN A 178 -11.63 -2.93 28.39
CA GLN A 178 -11.03 -2.01 29.35
C GLN A 178 -9.84 -2.67 30.06
N ARG A 179 -8.75 -1.91 30.19
CA ARG A 179 -7.56 -2.25 30.98
C ARG A 179 -7.13 -1.04 31.81
N LYS A 180 -6.22 -1.26 32.75
CA LYS A 180 -5.61 -0.22 33.59
C LYS A 180 -4.10 -0.36 33.53
N ILE A 181 -3.38 0.76 33.56
CA ILE A 181 -1.93 0.85 33.73
C ILE A 181 -1.64 1.71 34.98
N ASP A 182 -0.69 1.29 35.79
CA ASP A 182 -0.19 1.95 37.02
C ASP A 182 -1.31 2.28 38.01
N GLN A 183 -2.41 1.50 37.95
CA GLN A 183 -3.69 1.72 38.62
C GLN A 183 -4.37 3.09 38.36
N GLN A 184 -3.67 4.06 37.77
CA GLN A 184 -4.03 5.45 37.58
C GLN A 184 -4.60 5.73 36.19
N VAL A 185 -4.14 5.01 35.16
CA VAL A 185 -4.58 5.24 33.77
C VAL A 185 -5.58 4.15 33.39
N LYS A 186 -6.82 4.54 33.07
CA LYS A 186 -7.81 3.64 32.45
C LYS A 186 -7.70 3.76 30.94
N ILE A 187 -7.72 2.62 30.27
CA ILE A 187 -7.61 2.54 28.81
C ILE A 187 -8.73 1.66 28.29
N ILE A 188 -9.44 2.14 27.27
CA ILE A 188 -10.44 1.36 26.54
C ILE A 188 -10.01 1.31 25.08
N ALA A 189 -9.90 0.10 24.54
CA ALA A 189 -9.76 -0.11 23.10
C ALA A 189 -11.08 -0.65 22.55
N SER A 190 -11.50 -0.15 21.39
CA SER A 190 -12.65 -0.64 20.64
C SER A 190 -12.28 -0.87 19.18
N ILE A 191 -12.93 -1.84 18.54
CA ILE A 191 -12.70 -2.18 17.14
C ILE A 191 -13.99 -2.37 16.36
N THR A 192 -13.92 -2.23 15.04
CA THR A 192 -14.95 -2.78 14.13
C THR A 192 -14.71 -4.26 13.86
N PRO A 193 -15.74 -5.01 13.41
CA PRO A 193 -15.51 -6.33 12.83
C PRO A 193 -14.48 -6.26 11.69
N PRO A 194 -13.57 -7.25 11.57
CA PRO A 194 -12.65 -7.29 10.44
C PRO A 194 -13.42 -7.44 9.12
N VAL A 195 -13.04 -6.65 8.12
CA VAL A 195 -13.63 -6.68 6.77
C VAL A 195 -12.52 -6.88 5.75
N GLN A 196 -12.84 -7.57 4.66
CA GLN A 196 -11.88 -7.77 3.58
C GLN A 196 -11.51 -6.43 2.93
N ALA A 197 -10.21 -6.22 2.77
CA ALA A 197 -9.63 -5.00 2.23
C ALA A 197 -9.07 -5.23 0.82
N PRO A 198 -8.84 -4.15 0.05
CA PRO A 198 -8.15 -4.24 -1.23
C PRO A 198 -6.80 -4.95 -1.11
N TYR A 199 -6.45 -5.73 -2.12
CA TYR A 199 -5.11 -6.30 -2.26
C TYR A 199 -4.10 -5.20 -2.59
N LEU A 200 -2.87 -5.39 -2.13
CA LEU A 200 -1.75 -4.47 -2.33
C LEU A 200 -0.56 -5.27 -2.82
N LEU A 201 -0.11 -5.02 -4.05
CA LEU A 201 1.02 -5.71 -4.66
C LEU A 201 2.04 -4.70 -5.18
N LYS A 202 3.32 -5.03 -5.06
CA LYS A 202 4.42 -4.29 -5.68
C LYS A 202 5.39 -5.22 -6.39
N CYS A 203 5.90 -4.81 -7.55
CA CYS A 203 6.91 -5.57 -8.26
C CYS A 203 8.30 -5.01 -7.97
N VAL A 204 9.21 -5.85 -7.49
CA VAL A 204 10.59 -5.46 -7.22
C VAL A 204 11.55 -6.13 -8.21
N PRO A 205 12.60 -5.42 -8.66
CA PRO A 205 13.66 -6.01 -9.47
C PRO A 205 14.26 -7.29 -8.92
N ASP A 206 14.52 -8.24 -9.81
CA ASP A 206 15.28 -9.45 -9.52
C ASP A 206 16.28 -9.78 -10.64
N ARG A 207 17.02 -10.87 -10.45
CA ARG A 207 17.99 -11.38 -11.43
C ARG A 207 17.30 -11.82 -12.72
N VAL A 208 18.07 -11.77 -13.81
CA VAL A 208 17.61 -12.24 -15.12
C VAL A 208 17.41 -13.75 -15.11
N THR A 209 16.38 -14.22 -15.81
CA THR A 209 16.13 -15.66 -16.02
C THR A 209 16.32 -16.07 -17.48
N ASP A 210 16.63 -17.35 -17.69
CA ASP A 210 16.59 -18.03 -18.99
C ASP A 210 15.18 -18.49 -19.33
N ASP A 211 14.93 -19.04 -20.51
CA ASP A 211 13.61 -19.50 -21.00
C ASP A 211 12.96 -20.53 -20.06
N SER A 212 13.74 -21.34 -19.34
CA SER A 212 13.25 -22.31 -18.35
C SER A 212 12.76 -21.66 -17.04
N GLY A 213 13.08 -20.38 -16.82
CA GLY A 213 12.79 -19.66 -15.59
C GLY A 213 13.90 -19.78 -14.55
N ALA A 214 15.05 -20.36 -14.87
CA ALA A 214 16.20 -20.41 -13.98
C ALA A 214 17.01 -19.11 -14.08
N MET A 215 17.52 -18.60 -12.95
CA MET A 215 18.37 -17.42 -12.97
C MET A 215 19.65 -17.68 -13.76
N VAL A 216 20.03 -16.76 -14.64
CA VAL A 216 21.25 -16.86 -15.44
C VAL A 216 22.46 -16.79 -14.50
N SER A 217 23.21 -17.88 -14.39
CA SER A 217 24.37 -17.97 -13.50
C SER A 217 25.22 -19.22 -13.73
N ASP A 218 26.50 -19.14 -13.40
CA ASP A 218 27.41 -20.29 -13.38
C ASP A 218 26.97 -21.42 -12.45
N VAL A 219 26.18 -21.12 -11.41
CA VAL A 219 25.65 -22.13 -10.50
C VAL A 219 24.61 -22.99 -11.22
N ILE A 220 23.66 -22.35 -11.90
CA ILE A 220 22.64 -23.08 -12.67
C ILE A 220 23.29 -23.84 -13.84
N LEU A 221 24.26 -23.24 -14.54
CA LEU A 221 25.03 -23.93 -15.58
C LEU A 221 25.66 -25.23 -15.05
N ARG A 222 26.35 -25.16 -13.89
CA ARG A 222 26.94 -26.35 -13.26
C ARG A 222 25.90 -27.40 -12.88
N MET A 223 24.79 -26.97 -12.29
CA MET A 223 23.69 -27.88 -11.91
C MET A 223 23.05 -28.56 -13.13
N ASN A 224 23.00 -27.86 -14.27
CA ASN A 224 22.43 -28.34 -15.52
C ASN A 224 23.47 -29.03 -16.42
N GLN A 225 24.56 -29.58 -15.87
CA GLN A 225 25.61 -30.28 -16.63
C GLN A 225 26.21 -29.43 -17.76
N TYR A 226 26.35 -28.13 -17.53
CA TYR A 226 26.85 -27.14 -18.48
C TYR A 226 26.05 -27.02 -19.78
N ARG A 227 24.78 -27.43 -19.77
CA ARG A 227 23.84 -27.10 -20.86
C ARG A 227 23.65 -25.58 -20.90
N PRO A 228 23.78 -24.94 -22.08
CA PRO A 228 23.65 -23.49 -22.20
C PRO A 228 22.29 -22.98 -21.71
N GLN A 229 22.29 -21.81 -21.07
CA GLN A 229 21.07 -21.12 -20.65
C GLN A 229 20.58 -20.21 -21.79
N GLU A 230 19.47 -20.61 -22.43
CA GLU A 230 18.84 -19.94 -23.57
C GLU A 230 17.85 -18.87 -23.12
N GLY A 231 17.80 -17.76 -23.85
CA GLY A 231 16.85 -16.67 -23.60
C GLY A 231 17.27 -15.75 -22.46
N ARG A 232 16.79 -14.51 -22.50
CA ARG A 232 17.02 -13.49 -21.47
C ARG A 232 15.71 -12.82 -21.11
N TRP A 233 15.36 -12.91 -19.84
CA TRP A 233 14.13 -12.39 -19.28
C TRP A 233 14.42 -11.46 -18.10
N LEU A 234 13.93 -10.23 -18.19
CA LEU A 234 13.84 -9.37 -17.00
C LEU A 234 12.82 -9.98 -16.05
N SER A 235 13.22 -10.22 -14.81
CA SER A 235 12.33 -10.84 -13.81
C SER A 235 12.07 -9.87 -12.67
N ARG A 236 10.82 -9.85 -12.18
CA ARG A 236 10.39 -9.09 -11.02
C ARG A 236 9.69 -10.01 -10.03
N SER A 237 10.04 -9.88 -8.76
CA SER A 237 9.31 -10.53 -7.67
C SER A 237 8.10 -9.68 -7.34
N VAL A 238 6.91 -10.27 -7.30
CA VAL A 238 5.68 -9.58 -6.86
C VAL A 238 5.49 -9.86 -5.39
N LEU A 239 5.51 -8.79 -4.59
CA LEU A 239 5.39 -8.84 -3.15
C LEU A 239 4.02 -8.30 -2.72
N ASP A 240 3.40 -8.96 -1.75
CA ASP A 240 2.20 -8.42 -1.09
C ASP A 240 2.53 -7.29 -0.09
N HIS A 241 1.49 -6.81 0.60
CA HIS A 241 1.59 -5.79 1.65
C HIS A 241 2.54 -6.18 2.79
N ALA A 242 2.64 -7.48 3.08
CA ALA A 242 3.49 -8.03 4.11
C ALA A 242 4.92 -8.32 3.62
N GLY A 243 5.19 -8.20 2.31
CA GLY A 243 6.50 -8.49 1.70
C GLY A 243 6.70 -9.95 1.29
N ARG A 244 5.65 -10.76 1.23
CA ARG A 244 5.72 -12.16 0.79
C ARG A 244 5.67 -12.24 -0.73
N GLU A 245 6.46 -13.13 -1.31
CA GLU A 245 6.47 -13.40 -2.75
C GLU A 245 5.21 -14.16 -3.17
N CYS A 246 4.36 -13.52 -3.99
CA CYS A 246 3.11 -14.10 -4.47
C CYS A 246 3.19 -14.54 -5.93
N PHE A 247 3.92 -13.79 -6.76
CA PHE A 247 4.11 -14.09 -8.17
C PHE A 247 5.52 -13.71 -8.63
N VAL A 248 5.91 -14.20 -9.80
CA VAL A 248 7.06 -13.72 -10.56
C VAL A 248 6.58 -13.21 -11.91
N VAL A 249 6.87 -11.94 -12.22
CA VAL A 249 6.66 -11.37 -13.56
C VAL A 249 7.94 -11.52 -14.36
N ARG A 250 7.86 -12.06 -15.57
CA ARG A 250 8.98 -12.20 -16.49
C ARG A 250 8.66 -11.50 -17.80
N MET A 251 9.61 -10.72 -18.31
CA MET A 251 9.49 -10.00 -19.58
C MET A 251 10.61 -10.44 -20.51
N ARG A 252 10.27 -11.04 -21.66
CA ARG A 252 11.26 -11.53 -22.62
C ARG A 252 11.94 -10.37 -23.32
N VAL A 253 13.27 -10.36 -23.32
CA VAL A 253 14.07 -9.28 -23.94
C VAL A 253 15.10 -9.79 -24.92
N GLY A 254 15.62 -11.00 -24.73
CA GLY A 254 16.66 -11.56 -25.59
C GLY A 254 16.49 -13.06 -25.84
N GLY A 255 17.01 -13.50 -26.98
CA GLY A 255 17.08 -14.89 -27.41
C GLY A 255 18.53 -15.36 -27.52
N GLY A 256 18.71 -16.65 -27.77
CA GLY A 256 20.02 -17.30 -27.84
C GLY A 256 20.63 -17.56 -26.47
N PHE A 257 21.81 -18.18 -26.45
CA PHE A 257 22.56 -18.49 -25.23
C PHE A 257 23.89 -17.72 -25.21
N TRP A 258 24.52 -17.67 -24.04
CA TRP A 258 25.89 -17.16 -23.93
C TRP A 258 26.89 -18.30 -23.93
N ARG A 259 27.96 -18.18 -24.74
CA ARG A 259 29.15 -19.05 -24.67
C ARG A 259 30.40 -18.18 -24.59
N ARG A 260 31.34 -18.54 -23.72
CA ARG A 260 32.64 -17.85 -23.62
C ARG A 260 33.37 -17.94 -24.97
N GLY A 261 33.54 -16.80 -25.65
CA GLY A 261 34.17 -16.71 -26.98
C GLY A 261 33.27 -17.10 -28.17
N GLY A 262 31.95 -17.20 -27.98
CA GLY A 262 30.97 -17.59 -29.01
C GLY A 262 29.81 -16.61 -29.17
N GLU A 263 28.65 -17.10 -29.63
CA GLU A 263 27.42 -16.31 -29.82
C GLU A 263 27.01 -15.56 -28.55
N ALA A 264 26.68 -14.28 -28.72
CA ALA A 264 26.14 -13.43 -27.68
C ALA A 264 24.60 -13.37 -27.81
N PRO A 265 23.84 -13.41 -26.71
CA PRO A 265 22.39 -13.23 -26.76
C PRO A 265 22.03 -11.91 -27.46
N SER A 266 20.98 -11.95 -28.28
CA SER A 266 20.52 -10.81 -29.08
C SER A 266 19.09 -10.44 -28.71
N ALA A 267 18.71 -9.18 -28.93
CA ALA A 267 17.37 -8.72 -28.59
C ALA A 267 16.34 -9.40 -29.49
N VAL A 268 15.24 -9.86 -28.90
CA VAL A 268 14.14 -10.45 -29.67
C VAL A 268 13.34 -9.37 -30.40
N LYS A 269 12.68 -9.77 -31.49
CA LYS A 269 11.75 -8.91 -32.23
C LYS A 269 10.53 -8.58 -31.38
N TRP A 270 9.77 -7.56 -31.78
CA TRP A 270 8.65 -7.06 -30.99
C TRP A 270 7.61 -8.15 -30.68
N GLU A 271 7.25 -8.95 -31.67
CA GLU A 271 6.29 -10.05 -31.58
C GLU A 271 6.65 -11.11 -30.52
N ASP A 272 7.93 -11.24 -30.20
CA ASP A 272 8.45 -12.21 -29.23
C ASP A 272 8.64 -11.64 -27.82
N ARG A 273 8.34 -10.35 -27.59
CA ARG A 273 8.52 -9.64 -26.30
C ARG A 273 7.36 -9.90 -25.33
N ILE A 274 7.07 -11.17 -25.10
CA ILE A 274 5.98 -11.61 -24.23
C ILE A 274 6.25 -11.33 -22.75
N ILE A 275 5.16 -11.18 -21.99
CA ILE A 275 5.17 -11.08 -20.53
C ILE A 275 4.53 -12.34 -19.96
N GLU A 276 5.13 -12.94 -18.94
CA GLU A 276 4.57 -14.05 -18.18
C GLU A 276 4.38 -13.67 -16.71
N ILE A 277 3.29 -14.14 -16.11
CA ILE A 277 3.07 -14.15 -14.68
C ILE A 277 3.05 -15.58 -14.19
N ARG A 278 3.93 -15.89 -13.25
CA ARG A 278 4.07 -17.21 -12.63
C ARG A 278 3.63 -17.16 -11.18
N GLU A 279 2.73 -18.07 -10.78
CA GLU A 279 2.20 -18.13 -9.42
C GLU A 279 3.18 -18.80 -8.47
N GLY A 280 3.52 -18.11 -7.39
CA GLY A 280 4.36 -18.63 -6.31
C GLY A 280 5.62 -17.81 -6.07
N SER A 281 6.48 -18.34 -5.21
CA SER A 281 7.75 -17.77 -4.82
C SER A 281 8.93 -18.43 -5.55
N TRP A 282 10.09 -17.79 -5.49
CA TRP A 282 11.30 -18.37 -6.05
C TRP A 282 11.74 -19.63 -5.29
N SER A 283 12.20 -20.62 -6.05
CA SER A 283 12.87 -21.81 -5.49
C SER A 283 14.39 -21.59 -5.50
N TYR A 284 14.95 -21.16 -4.36
CA TYR A 284 16.39 -20.90 -4.23
C TYR A 284 17.19 -22.19 -4.12
N VAL A 285 18.30 -22.23 -4.86
CA VAL A 285 19.23 -23.36 -4.88
C VAL A 285 20.60 -23.00 -4.29
N ALA A 286 20.99 -21.72 -4.32
CA ALA A 286 22.23 -21.25 -3.72
C ALA A 286 22.18 -19.74 -3.46
N GLY A 287 22.14 -19.33 -2.19
CA GLY A 287 22.08 -17.91 -1.82
C GLY A 287 20.88 -17.21 -2.47
N SER A 288 21.15 -16.19 -3.30
CA SER A 288 20.12 -15.45 -4.06
C SER A 288 19.87 -15.99 -5.47
N ILE A 289 20.39 -17.18 -5.81
CA ILE A 289 20.18 -17.85 -7.10
C ILE A 289 19.05 -18.87 -6.95
N GLY A 290 18.05 -18.79 -7.82
CA GLY A 290 16.89 -19.65 -7.80
C GLY A 290 16.24 -19.87 -9.16
N ARG A 291 15.07 -20.52 -9.12
CA ARG A 291 14.19 -20.77 -10.27
C ARG A 291 12.82 -20.17 -10.02
N ALA A 292 12.25 -19.54 -11.04
CA ALA A 292 10.88 -19.05 -11.00
C ALA A 292 9.89 -20.23 -10.89
N PRO A 293 8.68 -20.02 -10.37
CA PRO A 293 7.65 -21.06 -10.35
C PRO A 293 7.34 -21.59 -11.75
N GLU A 294 6.97 -22.87 -11.85
CA GLU A 294 6.63 -23.49 -13.14
C GLU A 294 5.25 -23.07 -13.65
N LYS A 295 4.30 -22.83 -12.74
CA LYS A 295 2.90 -22.53 -13.07
C LYS A 295 2.75 -21.11 -13.65
N VAL A 296 2.66 -21.02 -14.97
CA VAL A 296 2.25 -19.77 -15.66
C VAL A 296 0.74 -19.61 -15.52
N VAL A 297 0.32 -18.46 -14.97
CA VAL A 297 -1.10 -18.14 -14.72
C VAL A 297 -1.63 -17.01 -15.59
N GLY A 298 -0.74 -16.27 -16.26
CA GLY A 298 -1.16 -15.34 -17.30
C GLY A 298 -0.02 -14.88 -18.18
N THR A 299 -0.38 -14.42 -19.37
CA THR A 299 0.55 -13.92 -20.37
C THR A 299 0.01 -12.67 -21.05
N ALA A 300 0.88 -11.74 -21.41
CA ALA A 300 0.58 -10.69 -22.38
C ALA A 300 1.44 -10.89 -23.62
N THR A 301 0.80 -11.01 -24.78
CA THR A 301 1.46 -11.14 -26.07
C THR A 301 1.26 -9.85 -26.87
N PRO A 302 2.32 -9.26 -27.43
CA PRO A 302 2.20 -8.06 -28.24
C PRO A 302 1.41 -8.34 -29.51
N LYS A 303 0.62 -7.36 -29.95
CA LYS A 303 -0.08 -7.36 -31.23
C LYS A 303 0.41 -6.21 -32.10
N GLU A 304 0.19 -6.34 -33.40
CA GLU A 304 0.34 -5.22 -34.31
C GLU A 304 -0.73 -4.17 -33.97
N PRO A 305 -0.34 -2.93 -33.62
CA PRO A 305 -1.31 -1.90 -33.31
C PRO A 305 -1.97 -1.38 -34.60
N SER A 306 -3.27 -1.09 -34.54
CA SER A 306 -3.92 -0.32 -35.63
C SER A 306 -3.34 1.09 -35.73
N GLU A 307 -3.48 1.76 -36.87
CA GLU A 307 -2.83 3.04 -37.21
C GLU A 307 -2.90 4.15 -36.13
N GLN A 308 -3.96 4.17 -35.32
CA GLN A 308 -4.16 5.19 -34.28
C GLN A 308 -3.40 4.90 -32.96
N TRP A 309 -2.93 3.68 -32.75
CA TRP A 309 -2.31 3.23 -31.50
C TRP A 309 -0.82 2.94 -31.71
N LYS A 310 -0.02 3.10 -30.65
CA LYS A 310 1.43 2.88 -30.72
C LYS A 310 1.86 1.51 -30.19
N ALA A 311 1.08 0.91 -29.31
CA ALA A 311 1.29 -0.46 -28.83
C ALA A 311 -0.06 -1.12 -28.57
N ALA A 312 -0.10 -2.44 -28.79
CA ALA A 312 -1.25 -3.28 -28.49
C ALA A 312 -0.80 -4.60 -27.84
N TRP A 313 -1.56 -5.10 -26.89
CA TRP A 313 -1.30 -6.33 -26.14
C TRP A 313 -2.56 -7.15 -26.01
N GLN A 314 -2.46 -8.45 -26.26
CA GLN A 314 -3.49 -9.44 -25.94
C GLN A 314 -3.14 -10.10 -24.61
N PHE A 315 -4.05 -10.07 -23.65
CA PHE A 315 -3.92 -10.79 -22.39
C PHE A 315 -4.58 -12.15 -22.48
N SER A 316 -4.00 -13.14 -21.80
CA SER A 316 -4.59 -14.48 -21.64
C SER A 316 -5.89 -14.48 -20.85
N THR A 317 -6.22 -13.38 -20.18
CA THR A 317 -7.50 -13.15 -19.49
C THR A 317 -8.63 -12.83 -20.47
N GLY A 318 -8.33 -12.64 -21.76
CA GLY A 318 -9.28 -12.26 -22.80
C GLY A 318 -9.32 -10.76 -23.10
N ASP A 319 -8.69 -9.95 -22.25
CA ASP A 319 -8.62 -8.50 -22.44
C ASP A 319 -7.56 -8.08 -23.47
N GLU A 320 -7.80 -6.97 -24.14
CA GLU A 320 -6.89 -6.34 -25.08
C GLU A 320 -6.61 -4.91 -24.62
N LEU A 321 -5.32 -4.59 -24.45
CA LEU A 321 -4.84 -3.26 -24.09
C LEU A 321 -4.24 -2.58 -25.33
N MET A 322 -4.69 -1.37 -25.62
CA MET A 322 -4.05 -0.48 -26.59
C MET A 322 -3.54 0.78 -25.88
N VAL A 323 -2.34 1.20 -26.22
CA VAL A 323 -1.65 2.35 -25.63
C VAL A 323 -1.22 3.32 -26.72
N ARG A 324 -1.51 4.60 -26.51
CA ARG A 324 -1.14 5.69 -27.41
C ARG A 324 -0.47 6.80 -26.60
N TRP A 325 0.55 7.40 -27.19
CA TRP A 325 1.27 8.55 -26.64
C TRP A 325 1.39 9.62 -27.73
N GLU A 326 0.67 10.71 -27.60
CA GLU A 326 0.81 11.91 -28.43
C GLU A 326 1.97 12.75 -27.91
N ALA A 327 2.87 13.19 -28.79
CA ALA A 327 4.06 13.94 -28.43
C ALA A 327 3.71 15.42 -28.17
N SER A 328 2.97 15.69 -27.10
CA SER A 328 2.90 17.01 -26.46
C SER A 328 3.78 17.00 -25.21
N THR A 329 4.29 18.17 -24.80
CA THR A 329 5.21 18.35 -23.66
C THR A 329 4.56 18.10 -22.28
N SER A 330 3.31 17.64 -22.22
CA SER A 330 2.59 17.35 -20.97
C SER A 330 1.98 15.94 -20.95
N ILE A 331 1.59 15.48 -19.76
CA ILE A 331 0.95 14.16 -19.49
C ILE A 331 -0.37 13.97 -20.27
N SER A 332 -0.90 15.06 -20.82
CA SER A 332 -2.05 15.11 -21.71
C SER A 332 -1.99 14.13 -22.89
N GLY A 333 -0.79 13.76 -23.38
CA GLY A 333 -0.63 12.92 -24.57
C GLY A 333 -0.92 11.42 -24.43
N LEU A 334 -0.95 10.85 -23.21
CA LEU A 334 -1.25 9.43 -23.02
C LEU A 334 -2.71 9.08 -23.36
N SER A 335 -2.98 7.89 -23.84
CA SER A 335 -4.34 7.37 -23.96
C SER A 335 -4.32 5.86 -23.92
N PHE A 336 -5.39 5.29 -23.36
CA PHE A 336 -5.53 3.86 -23.14
C PHE A 336 -6.90 3.43 -23.63
N CYS A 337 -6.97 2.27 -24.27
CA CYS A 337 -8.22 1.59 -24.54
C CYS A 337 -8.08 0.15 -24.07
N LEU A 338 -9.03 -0.28 -23.25
CA LEU A 338 -9.14 -1.65 -22.79
C LEU A 338 -10.42 -2.25 -23.37
N ARG A 339 -10.31 -3.37 -24.05
CA ARG A 339 -11.44 -4.11 -24.63
C ARG A 339 -11.47 -5.51 -24.04
N ASN A 340 -12.66 -6.02 -23.77
CA ASN A 340 -12.85 -7.42 -23.42
C ASN A 340 -13.82 -8.02 -24.46
N GLN A 341 -13.41 -9.08 -25.15
CA GLN A 341 -14.22 -9.70 -26.20
C GLN A 341 -15.46 -10.44 -25.66
N ALA A 342 -15.53 -10.67 -24.35
CA ALA A 342 -16.53 -11.50 -23.69
C ALA A 342 -17.46 -10.74 -22.73
N ALA A 343 -17.35 -9.41 -22.57
CA ALA A 343 -18.05 -8.69 -21.50
C ALA A 343 -19.13 -7.71 -22.00
N GLU A 344 -20.30 -7.76 -21.36
CA GLU A 344 -21.34 -6.71 -21.35
C GLU A 344 -20.89 -5.48 -20.52
N LEU A 345 -19.84 -5.62 -19.71
CA LEU A 345 -19.32 -4.60 -18.80
C LEU A 345 -18.35 -3.64 -19.50
N THR A 346 -18.61 -2.35 -19.36
CA THR A 346 -17.68 -1.32 -19.84
C THR A 346 -16.58 -1.08 -18.79
N VAL A 347 -15.31 -1.16 -19.21
CA VAL A 347 -14.14 -0.87 -18.36
C VAL A 347 -13.38 0.33 -18.93
N LYS A 348 -12.99 1.26 -18.07
CA LYS A 348 -12.16 2.42 -18.45
C LYS A 348 -10.92 2.52 -17.58
N LEU A 349 -9.83 2.97 -18.20
CA LEU A 349 -8.59 3.30 -17.51
C LEU A 349 -8.39 4.81 -17.53
N LEU A 350 -8.56 5.45 -16.38
CA LEU A 350 -8.47 6.90 -16.22
C LEU A 350 -7.06 7.31 -15.78
N LYS A 351 -6.56 8.43 -16.28
CA LYS A 351 -5.27 8.98 -15.85
C LYS A 351 -5.35 9.57 -14.46
N GLY A 352 -4.31 9.37 -13.67
CA GLY A 352 -4.20 9.90 -12.31
C GLY A 352 -5.07 9.16 -11.30
N ARG A 353 -5.01 9.64 -10.07
CA ARG A 353 -5.84 9.26 -8.93
C ARG A 353 -7.22 9.89 -9.11
N LYS A 354 -8.25 9.06 -9.29
CA LYS A 354 -9.64 9.49 -9.49
C LYS A 354 -10.56 8.85 -8.45
N MET A 355 -11.81 9.33 -8.38
CA MET A 355 -12.83 8.79 -7.48
C MET A 355 -12.36 8.81 -6.03
N GLN A 356 -12.45 7.69 -5.29
CA GLN A 356 -12.01 7.58 -3.90
C GLN A 356 -10.50 7.83 -3.69
N TYR A 357 -9.69 7.71 -4.74
CA TYR A 357 -8.24 7.96 -4.66
C TYR A 357 -7.87 9.44 -4.79
N GLN A 358 -8.83 10.29 -5.16
CA GLN A 358 -8.58 11.70 -5.38
C GLN A 358 -8.11 12.39 -4.09
N VAL A 359 -6.95 13.04 -4.17
CA VAL A 359 -6.37 13.76 -3.04
C VAL A 359 -7.02 15.13 -2.93
N LYS A 360 -7.68 15.42 -1.80
CA LYS A 360 -8.19 16.76 -1.52
C LYS A 360 -7.03 17.67 -1.12
N LYS A 361 -6.80 18.72 -1.90
CA LYS A 361 -5.82 19.75 -1.55
C LYS A 361 -6.31 20.55 -0.35
N VAL A 362 -5.44 20.77 0.63
CA VAL A 362 -5.64 21.82 1.63
C VAL A 362 -5.09 23.09 0.99
N GLU A 363 -5.97 24.05 0.67
CA GLU A 363 -5.52 25.37 0.25
C GLU A 363 -4.59 25.94 1.33
N PRO A 364 -3.35 26.33 1.01
CA PRO A 364 -2.55 27.06 1.97
C PRO A 364 -3.26 28.39 2.23
N ARG A 365 -3.76 28.59 3.46
CA ARG A 365 -4.11 29.94 3.93
C ARG A 365 -2.82 30.76 3.96
N GLY A 366 -2.50 31.40 2.86
CA GLY A 366 -1.47 32.42 2.79
C GLY A 366 -1.82 33.54 3.75
N SER A 367 -0.87 33.90 4.63
CA SER A 367 -1.03 35.00 5.57
C SER A 367 -1.00 36.38 4.91
N ASN A 368 -0.91 36.47 3.57
CA ASN A 368 -1.13 37.69 2.80
C ASN A 368 -1.70 37.26 1.43
N GLY A 369 -2.86 37.79 1.05
CA GLY A 369 -3.64 37.39 -0.12
C GLY A 369 -3.00 37.75 -1.47
N GLU A 370 -1.87 37.14 -1.80
CA GLU A 370 -1.31 37.13 -3.15
C GLU A 370 -1.63 35.80 -3.83
N TYR A 371 -2.38 35.89 -4.93
CA TYR A 371 -2.63 34.77 -5.84
C TYR A 371 -1.30 34.35 -6.48
N ARG A 372 -0.78 33.17 -6.15
CA ARG A 372 0.26 32.53 -6.95
C ARG A 372 -0.38 32.04 -8.26
N ASN A 373 0.26 32.32 -9.39
CA ASN A 373 -0.24 31.96 -10.72
C ASN A 373 -0.39 30.42 -10.84
N GLY A 374 -1.58 29.96 -11.24
CA GLY A 374 -1.93 28.53 -11.36
C GLY A 374 -1.34 27.78 -12.57
N GLU A 375 -0.18 28.21 -13.08
CA GLU A 375 0.56 27.51 -14.15
C GLU A 375 1.65 26.60 -13.55
N GLU A 376 2.46 27.10 -12.61
CA GLU A 376 3.45 26.30 -11.88
C GLU A 376 2.78 25.20 -11.04
N GLU A 377 1.64 25.49 -10.42
CA GLU A 377 0.85 24.51 -9.65
C GLU A 377 0.25 23.40 -10.53
N LYS A 378 -0.02 23.66 -11.81
CA LYS A 378 -0.54 22.63 -12.75
C LYS A 378 0.55 21.70 -13.26
N GLU A 379 1.76 22.20 -13.46
CA GLU A 379 2.90 21.36 -13.87
C GLU A 379 3.35 20.43 -12.73
N GLU A 380 3.41 20.94 -11.49
CA GLU A 380 3.66 20.11 -10.30
C GLU A 380 2.56 19.05 -10.09
N ASP A 381 1.29 19.41 -10.32
CA ASP A 381 0.15 18.48 -10.23
C ASP A 381 0.22 17.36 -11.26
N ASP A 382 0.57 17.70 -12.49
CA ASP A 382 0.77 16.73 -13.56
C ASP A 382 1.89 15.76 -13.14
N GLU A 383 3.05 16.25 -12.70
CA GLU A 383 4.17 15.40 -12.27
C GLU A 383 3.84 14.45 -11.09
N GLU A 384 3.03 14.89 -10.13
CA GLU A 384 2.59 14.05 -9.01
C GLU A 384 1.60 12.96 -9.42
N GLU A 385 0.71 13.27 -10.37
CA GLU A 385 -0.23 12.31 -10.96
C GLU A 385 0.46 11.42 -12.01
N GLU A 386 1.68 11.75 -12.42
CA GLU A 386 2.43 11.00 -13.41
C GLU A 386 2.77 9.59 -12.91
N GLY A 387 2.29 8.60 -13.64
CA GLY A 387 2.44 7.20 -13.27
C GLY A 387 1.18 6.58 -12.70
N PHE A 388 0.24 7.37 -12.17
CA PHE A 388 -1.01 6.86 -11.63
C PHE A 388 -2.07 6.62 -12.70
N LEU A 389 -2.79 5.52 -12.58
CA LEU A 389 -3.98 5.19 -13.38
C LEU A 389 -5.04 4.58 -12.48
N THR A 390 -6.29 5.01 -12.64
CA THR A 390 -7.45 4.46 -11.93
C THR A 390 -8.24 3.56 -12.88
N LEU A 391 -8.43 2.30 -12.53
CA LEU A 391 -9.31 1.37 -13.24
C LEU A 391 -10.74 1.55 -12.75
N VAL A 392 -11.67 1.75 -13.68
CA VAL A 392 -13.10 1.98 -13.38
C VAL A 392 -13.95 0.98 -14.15
N ARG A 393 -14.84 0.28 -13.45
CA ARG A 393 -15.87 -0.59 -14.04
C ARG A 393 -17.23 0.09 -13.99
N PHE A 394 -17.98 -0.04 -15.07
CA PHE A 394 -19.36 0.41 -15.16
C PHE A 394 -20.26 -0.81 -15.17
N THR A 395 -21.20 -0.87 -14.24
CA THR A 395 -22.18 -1.95 -14.06
C THR A 395 -23.58 -1.33 -13.97
N ASP A 396 -24.63 -2.14 -13.98
CA ASP A 396 -25.99 -1.64 -13.75
C ASP A 396 -26.14 -1.06 -12.33
N ASP A 397 -25.41 -1.61 -11.35
CA ASP A 397 -25.37 -1.11 -9.96
C ASP A 397 -24.53 0.18 -9.83
N ASP A 398 -23.51 0.34 -10.67
CA ASP A 398 -22.56 1.46 -10.69
C ASP A 398 -22.54 2.15 -12.07
N PRO A 399 -23.64 2.81 -12.51
CA PRO A 399 -23.74 3.39 -13.85
C PRO A 399 -22.79 4.59 -14.06
N ASP A 400 -22.44 5.28 -12.98
CA ASP A 400 -21.44 6.37 -12.98
C ASP A 400 -20.00 5.85 -12.88
N GLY A 401 -19.84 4.53 -12.75
CA GLY A 401 -18.57 3.83 -12.65
C GLY A 401 -18.04 3.72 -11.21
N ARG A 402 -17.51 2.54 -10.88
CA ARG A 402 -16.83 2.25 -9.62
C ARG A 402 -15.34 2.08 -9.88
N ALA A 403 -14.50 2.81 -9.16
CA ALA A 403 -13.06 2.56 -9.24
C ALA A 403 -12.71 1.29 -8.46
N THR A 404 -12.11 0.32 -9.14
CA THR A 404 -11.84 -1.01 -8.61
C THR A 404 -10.35 -1.30 -8.47
N ALA A 405 -9.48 -0.48 -9.07
CA ALA A 405 -8.04 -0.55 -8.85
C ALA A 405 -7.37 0.82 -9.04
N LEU A 406 -6.27 1.01 -8.33
CA LEU A 406 -5.30 2.08 -8.53
C LEU A 406 -3.94 1.46 -8.87
N LEU A 407 -3.35 1.90 -9.97
CA LEU A 407 -2.04 1.45 -10.44
C LEU A 407 -1.07 2.62 -10.43
N ASN A 408 0.17 2.38 -10.02
CA ASN A 408 1.30 3.22 -10.38
C ASN A 408 2.22 2.43 -11.31
N TRP A 409 2.15 2.68 -12.62
CA TRP A 409 2.88 1.88 -13.63
C TRP A 409 4.38 2.17 -13.65
N LYS A 410 4.82 3.34 -13.17
CA LYS A 410 6.25 3.65 -13.02
C LYS A 410 6.90 2.87 -11.89
N LEU A 411 6.20 2.78 -10.76
CA LEU A 411 6.67 2.07 -9.56
C LEU A 411 6.30 0.57 -9.56
N LEU A 412 5.48 0.13 -10.53
CA LEU A 412 4.87 -1.20 -10.60
C LEU A 412 4.17 -1.60 -9.29
N VAL A 413 3.33 -0.71 -8.79
CA VAL A 413 2.53 -0.91 -7.57
C VAL A 413 1.06 -0.87 -7.93
N VAL A 414 0.28 -1.76 -7.34
CA VAL A 414 -1.16 -1.84 -7.58
C VAL A 414 -1.91 -2.06 -6.28
N GLU A 415 -3.05 -1.37 -6.17
CA GLU A 415 -4.10 -1.61 -5.19
C GLU A 415 -5.35 -1.99 -5.96
N PHE A 416 -6.04 -3.07 -5.57
CA PHE A 416 -7.24 -3.52 -6.28
C PHE A 416 -8.20 -4.26 -5.37
N MET A 417 -9.49 -4.13 -5.68
CA MET A 417 -10.58 -4.76 -4.94
C MET A 417 -10.57 -6.29 -5.16
N PRO A 418 -11.10 -7.10 -4.21
CA PRO A 418 -11.11 -8.56 -4.31
C PRO A 418 -11.74 -9.15 -5.57
N GLU A 419 -12.62 -8.42 -6.24
CA GLU A 419 -13.28 -8.81 -7.49
C GLU A 419 -12.38 -8.64 -8.73
N GLU A 420 -11.33 -7.84 -8.64
CA GLU A 420 -10.36 -7.69 -9.72
C GLU A 420 -9.35 -8.83 -9.69
N ASP A 421 -9.14 -9.47 -10.83
CA ASP A 421 -8.15 -10.53 -10.96
C ASP A 421 -6.72 -9.96 -10.89
N SER A 422 -5.92 -10.47 -9.94
CA SER A 422 -4.54 -10.01 -9.71
C SER A 422 -3.64 -10.19 -10.93
N VAL A 423 -3.80 -11.27 -11.70
CA VAL A 423 -3.02 -11.51 -12.91
C VAL A 423 -3.37 -10.48 -13.98
N PHE A 424 -4.65 -10.18 -14.17
CA PHE A 424 -5.10 -9.10 -15.05
C PHE A 424 -4.45 -7.74 -14.68
N VAL A 425 -4.54 -7.33 -13.41
CA VAL A 425 -4.02 -6.03 -12.94
C VAL A 425 -2.49 -5.95 -13.10
N LEU A 426 -1.77 -7.05 -12.84
CA LEU A 426 -0.32 -7.12 -13.02
C LEU A 426 0.09 -7.08 -14.51
N LEU A 427 -0.62 -7.79 -15.39
CA LEU A 427 -0.40 -7.74 -16.85
C LEU A 427 -0.65 -6.32 -17.37
N LEU A 428 -1.73 -5.69 -16.94
CA LEU A 428 -2.07 -4.30 -17.29
C LEU A 428 -0.93 -3.34 -16.89
N CYS A 429 -0.52 -3.37 -15.63
CA CYS A 429 0.55 -2.51 -15.10
C CYS A 429 1.87 -2.69 -15.86
N THR A 430 2.28 -3.95 -16.07
CA THR A 430 3.56 -4.29 -16.71
C THR A 430 3.56 -3.94 -18.20
N SER A 431 2.45 -4.21 -18.91
CA SER A 431 2.33 -3.92 -20.35
C SER A 431 2.35 -2.42 -20.61
N ILE A 432 1.75 -1.61 -19.72
CA ILE A 432 1.81 -0.15 -19.79
C ILE A 432 3.24 0.34 -19.60
N LEU A 433 3.95 -0.12 -18.56
CA LEU A 433 5.35 0.24 -18.35
C LEU A 433 6.19 -0.11 -19.59
N ARG A 434 6.06 -1.34 -20.10
CA ARG A 434 6.79 -1.80 -21.29
C ARG A 434 6.52 -0.94 -22.51
N SER A 435 5.25 -0.62 -22.75
CA SER A 435 4.82 0.22 -23.88
C SER A 435 5.39 1.62 -23.78
N ILE A 436 5.29 2.26 -22.61
CA ILE A 436 5.72 3.64 -22.43
C ILE A 436 7.26 3.74 -22.46
N SER A 437 7.97 2.80 -21.84
CA SER A 437 9.43 2.73 -21.93
C SER A 437 9.90 2.64 -23.39
N ASP A 438 9.23 1.82 -24.21
CA ASP A 438 9.56 1.74 -25.63
C ASP A 438 9.23 3.04 -26.38
N MET A 439 8.05 3.63 -26.15
CA MET A 439 7.63 4.88 -26.82
C MET A 439 8.53 6.07 -26.49
N LYS A 440 8.97 6.20 -25.22
CA LYS A 440 9.84 7.29 -24.77
C LYS A 440 11.33 7.02 -24.98
N LYS A 441 11.72 5.78 -25.31
CA LYS A 441 13.13 5.33 -25.37
C LYS A 441 13.88 5.61 -24.05
N GLU A 442 13.17 5.48 -22.93
CA GLU A 442 13.65 5.82 -21.59
C GLU A 442 13.30 4.71 -20.58
N ASP A 443 14.20 4.47 -19.62
CA ASP A 443 13.96 3.53 -18.54
C ASP A 443 13.03 4.11 -17.44
N MET A 444 11.74 4.24 -17.77
CA MET A 444 10.72 4.85 -16.91
C MET A 444 10.44 4.10 -15.59
N GLY A 445 10.80 2.82 -15.49
CA GLY A 445 10.44 1.95 -14.35
C GLY A 445 11.60 1.11 -13.83
N SER A 446 12.84 1.58 -14.03
CA SER A 446 14.05 0.86 -13.60
C SER A 446 14.14 -0.57 -14.14
N LEU A 447 13.66 -0.77 -15.38
CA LEU A 447 13.69 -2.04 -16.09
C LEU A 447 15.11 -2.59 -16.23
N LEU A 448 16.11 -1.71 -16.33
CA LEU A 448 17.53 -2.10 -16.46
C LEU A 448 18.17 -2.59 -15.16
N ILE A 449 17.49 -2.48 -14.01
CA ILE A 449 17.96 -3.10 -12.76
C ILE A 449 17.74 -4.60 -12.83
N ARG A 450 18.85 -5.35 -12.85
CA ARG A 450 18.89 -6.82 -13.00
C ARG A 450 19.38 -7.54 -11.74
N ARG A 451 19.13 -6.95 -10.57
CA ARG A 451 19.50 -7.50 -9.27
C ARG A 451 18.34 -7.41 -8.30
N ARG A 452 18.33 -8.31 -7.33
CA ARG A 452 17.43 -8.26 -6.19
C ARG A 452 17.70 -7.01 -5.35
N LEU A 453 16.67 -6.19 -5.14
CA LEU A 453 16.72 -5.08 -4.20
C LEU A 453 16.39 -5.54 -2.78
N LYS A 454 16.99 -4.88 -1.80
CA LYS A 454 16.74 -5.18 -0.40
C LYS A 454 15.43 -4.54 0.06
N GLU A 455 14.51 -5.39 0.53
CA GLU A 455 13.25 -4.98 1.10
C GLU A 455 13.31 -4.88 2.63
N ALA A 456 12.36 -4.14 3.20
CA ALA A 456 12.16 -4.11 4.64
C ALA A 456 11.93 -5.53 5.16
N ARG A 457 12.40 -5.81 6.38
CA ARG A 457 12.19 -7.13 6.98
C ARG A 457 10.70 -7.33 7.25
N LEU A 458 10.21 -8.54 6.94
CA LEU A 458 8.83 -8.95 7.21
C LEU A 458 8.44 -8.58 8.65
N GLY A 459 7.34 -7.83 8.78
CA GLY A 459 6.77 -7.37 10.03
C GLY A 459 7.45 -6.19 10.71
N SER A 460 8.49 -5.60 10.10
CA SER A 460 9.11 -4.38 10.62
C SER A 460 8.30 -3.14 10.25
N ARG A 461 7.92 -3.05 8.97
CA ARG A 461 7.19 -1.93 8.35
C ARG A 461 6.35 -2.42 7.16
N ASP A 462 5.46 -3.38 7.40
CA ASP A 462 4.55 -3.89 6.36
C ASP A 462 3.67 -2.72 5.88
N TRP A 463 3.67 -2.47 4.57
CA TRP A 463 3.05 -1.27 4.02
C TRP A 463 1.53 -1.41 3.97
N GLY A 464 0.80 -0.36 4.34
CA GLY A 464 -0.66 -0.42 4.45
C GLY A 464 -1.17 -1.31 5.59
N SER A 465 -0.32 -1.80 6.50
CA SER A 465 -0.72 -2.57 7.68
C SER A 465 -1.33 -1.70 8.78
N VAL A 466 -0.98 -0.41 8.81
CA VAL A 466 -1.49 0.58 9.77
C VAL A 466 -1.66 1.91 9.02
N VAL A 467 -2.84 2.52 9.13
CA VAL A 467 -3.13 3.87 8.65
C VAL A 467 -3.66 4.71 9.81
N LEU A 468 -3.11 5.91 10.00
CA LEU A 468 -3.57 6.87 10.99
C LEU A 468 -4.79 7.63 10.48
N HIS A 469 -5.81 7.78 11.33
CA HIS A 469 -6.88 8.73 11.06
C HIS A 469 -6.34 10.17 11.08
N PRO A 470 -6.76 11.06 10.16
CA PRO A 470 -6.31 12.46 10.14
C PRO A 470 -6.55 13.24 11.45
N PHE A 471 -7.56 12.86 12.23
CA PHE A 471 -7.86 13.46 13.54
C PHE A 471 -7.11 12.84 14.73
N SER A 472 -6.26 11.83 14.51
CA SER A 472 -5.42 11.31 15.59
C SER A 472 -4.49 12.42 16.07
N SER A 473 -4.53 12.68 17.38
CA SER A 473 -3.76 13.73 18.08
C SER A 473 -2.24 13.49 18.09
N SER A 474 -1.74 12.48 17.38
CA SER A 474 -0.33 12.18 17.22
C SER A 474 0.24 12.87 15.98
N SER A 475 1.22 13.75 16.17
CA SER A 475 1.97 14.50 15.16
C SER A 475 2.85 13.66 14.22
N SER A 476 2.56 12.37 14.03
CA SER A 476 3.36 11.50 13.18
C SER A 476 3.08 11.79 11.70
N THR A 477 4.02 12.47 11.05
CA THR A 477 4.03 12.75 9.60
C THR A 477 4.58 11.60 8.77
N SER A 478 4.66 10.39 9.34
CA SER A 478 5.25 9.25 8.65
C SER A 478 4.44 8.87 7.41
N PRO A 479 5.03 8.85 6.19
CA PRO A 479 4.32 8.46 4.97
C PRO A 479 3.84 7.01 5.01
N TYR A 480 4.42 6.17 5.89
CA TYR A 480 4.05 4.76 6.06
C TYR A 480 2.79 4.55 6.89
N LEU A 481 2.25 5.61 7.50
CA LEU A 481 0.99 5.59 8.26
C LEU A 481 -0.14 6.28 7.51
N GLN A 482 0.06 6.57 6.23
CA GLN A 482 -0.93 7.13 5.33
C GLN A 482 -1.23 6.14 4.20
N PRO A 483 -2.34 6.31 3.46
CA PRO A 483 -2.55 5.59 2.21
C PRO A 483 -1.35 5.75 1.29
N TRP A 484 -0.85 4.64 0.74
CA TRP A 484 0.44 4.60 0.05
C TRP A 484 0.50 5.57 -1.14
N TYR A 485 -0.62 5.81 -1.80
CA TYR A 485 -0.73 6.66 -2.97
C TYR A 485 -0.60 8.16 -2.68
N LEU A 486 -0.63 8.58 -1.41
CA LEU A 486 -0.33 9.96 -1.01
C LEU A 486 1.17 10.25 -1.08
N ASN A 487 2.02 9.25 -0.80
CA ASN A 487 3.48 9.39 -0.71
C ASN A 487 4.19 8.20 -1.37
N ALA A 488 3.74 7.80 -2.57
CA ALA A 488 4.12 6.52 -3.18
C ALA A 488 5.63 6.36 -3.34
N LYS A 489 6.34 7.40 -3.80
CA LYS A 489 7.81 7.35 -3.91
C LYS A 489 8.47 7.05 -2.56
N ALA A 490 8.05 7.69 -1.47
CA ALA A 490 8.61 7.46 -0.13
C ALA A 490 8.28 6.06 0.41
N VAL A 491 7.05 5.59 0.20
CA VAL A 491 6.59 4.28 0.69
C VAL A 491 7.29 3.13 -0.05
N MET A 492 7.57 3.30 -1.35
CA MET A 492 8.12 2.26 -2.22
C MET A 492 9.65 2.25 -2.29
N VAL A 493 10.33 3.20 -1.65
CA VAL A 493 11.80 3.20 -1.57
C VAL A 493 12.28 1.94 -0.83
N SER A 494 13.11 1.16 -1.53
CA SER A 494 13.87 0.04 -0.95
C SER A 494 14.88 0.57 0.08
N ASP A 495 15.29 -0.28 1.03
CA ASP A 495 16.06 0.13 2.21
C ASP A 495 17.32 0.93 1.82
N VAL A 496 17.46 2.14 2.40
CA VAL A 496 18.32 3.26 1.96
C VAL A 496 19.81 2.88 1.84
N ALA A 497 20.22 1.80 2.50
CA ALA A 497 21.60 1.31 2.49
C ALA A 497 22.17 1.03 1.08
N ASP A 498 21.33 0.82 0.06
CA ASP A 498 21.78 0.58 -1.32
C ASP A 498 22.01 1.86 -2.15
N ARG A 499 21.58 3.04 -1.67
CA ARG A 499 21.79 4.33 -2.38
C ARG A 499 22.98 5.14 -1.85
N THR A 500 23.37 4.94 -0.59
CA THR A 500 24.42 5.73 0.09
C THR A 500 25.83 5.15 -0.06
N ILE A 501 25.93 3.88 -0.47
CA ILE A 501 27.21 3.28 -0.88
C ILE A 501 27.36 3.67 -2.36
N LYS A 502 28.48 4.33 -2.74
CA LYS A 502 28.91 4.61 -4.13
C LYS A 502 28.24 3.64 -5.11
N PRO A 503 27.64 4.10 -6.24
CA PRO A 503 26.89 3.21 -7.13
C PRO A 503 27.77 1.97 -7.34
N PRO A 504 27.38 0.81 -6.78
CA PRO A 504 28.23 -0.36 -6.90
C PRO A 504 28.44 -0.50 -8.39
N ARG A 505 29.70 -0.60 -8.85
CA ARG A 505 29.98 -0.86 -10.26
C ARG A 505 28.98 -1.94 -10.65
N LEU A 506 28.07 -1.61 -11.58
CA LEU A 506 27.03 -2.51 -12.06
C LEU A 506 27.76 -3.62 -12.84
N SER A 507 28.49 -4.47 -12.12
CA SER A 507 29.19 -5.61 -12.66
C SER A 507 28.15 -6.71 -12.76
N TYR A 508 27.29 -6.57 -13.76
CA TYR A 508 26.45 -7.66 -14.20
C TYR A 508 27.35 -8.77 -14.70
N SER A 509 26.93 -10.01 -14.45
CA SER A 509 27.71 -11.17 -14.88
C SER A 509 27.77 -11.20 -16.42
N PRO A 510 28.92 -11.53 -17.04
CA PRO A 510 29.03 -11.62 -18.50
C PRO A 510 27.96 -12.53 -19.13
N GLU A 511 27.54 -13.56 -18.39
CA GLU A 511 26.55 -14.55 -18.78
C GLU A 511 25.16 -13.93 -18.95
N GLU A 512 24.80 -12.91 -18.16
CA GLU A 512 23.54 -12.18 -18.30
C GLU A 512 23.46 -11.41 -19.62
N GLY A 513 24.58 -11.05 -20.23
CA GLY A 513 24.64 -10.19 -21.41
C GLY A 513 24.76 -8.70 -21.07
N SER A 514 25.17 -7.92 -22.08
CA SER A 514 25.50 -6.50 -21.96
C SER A 514 24.26 -5.62 -21.78
N ASP A 515 24.42 -4.42 -21.21
CA ASP A 515 23.32 -3.45 -21.10
C ASP A 515 22.71 -3.10 -22.46
N GLN A 516 23.49 -3.16 -23.54
CA GLN A 516 23.00 -2.89 -24.90
C GLN A 516 21.93 -3.90 -25.34
N LEU A 517 22.05 -5.17 -24.93
CA LEU A 517 21.03 -6.19 -25.18
C LEU A 517 19.68 -5.77 -24.58
N TYR A 518 19.68 -5.43 -23.30
CA TYR A 518 18.47 -5.06 -22.57
C TYR A 518 17.90 -3.74 -23.09
N LYS A 519 18.74 -2.75 -23.37
CA LYS A 519 18.30 -1.49 -23.98
C LYS A 519 17.61 -1.72 -25.32
N ARG A 520 18.15 -2.57 -26.21
CA ARG A 520 17.50 -2.92 -27.48
C ARG A 520 16.23 -3.76 -27.30
N GLY A 521 16.18 -4.60 -26.26
CA GLY A 521 15.01 -5.39 -25.91
C GLY A 521 13.90 -4.59 -25.22
N ILE A 522 14.20 -3.41 -24.67
CA ILE A 522 13.22 -2.49 -24.06
C ILE A 522 12.82 -1.38 -25.04
N PHE A 523 13.81 -0.78 -25.71
CA PHE A 523 13.66 0.34 -26.62
C PHE A 523 13.92 -0.18 -28.05
N THR A 524 12.86 -0.28 -28.84
CA THR A 524 12.92 -0.74 -30.24
C THR A 524 13.46 0.33 -31.17
#